data_AF-A0A936A464-F1
#
_entry.id   AF-A0A936A464-F1
#
_cell.length_a   1.000
_cell.length_b   1.000
_cell.length_c   1.000
_cell.angle_alpha   90.00
_cell.angle_beta   90.00
_cell.angle_gamma   90.00
#
_symmetry.space_group_name_H-M   'P 1'
#
loop_
_entity.id
_entity.type
_entity.pdbx_description
1 polymer ?
#
loop_
_entity_poly.entity_id
_entity_poly.type
_entity_poly.pdbx_seq_one_letter_code
_entity_poly.pdbx_strand_id
1 'polypeptide(L)'
;MTNITLAEYILRYNSDTLPDVKMSEQITNCVILKLVLGLPTPARSNPKSYNSIYFILETESRKCVSVVYIMEEDLHVFTSPNYRKKGFIKNAMVDAIFPNLFKHNDSIEISLLNDEESDYNISIKVAESLGFQKIEFDEDKFVLWKKDFEVEIFKY
;
A
#
# COMPACT_ATOMS: atom_id res chain seq x y z
N MET A 1 9.55 -5.57 3.61
CA MET A 1 9.68 -4.33 4.44
C MET A 1 9.00 -4.55 5.80
N THR A 2 9.44 -3.93 6.92
CA THR A 2 8.76 -4.08 8.23
C THR A 2 7.77 -2.95 8.51
N ASN A 3 6.78 -3.20 9.38
CA ASN A 3 5.83 -2.17 9.87
C ASN A 3 6.54 -1.00 10.57
N ILE A 4 7.67 -1.24 11.23
CA ILE A 4 8.47 -0.20 11.88
C ILE A 4 9.00 0.77 10.81
N THR A 5 9.59 0.25 9.73
CA THR A 5 10.10 1.10 8.65
C THR A 5 9.00 1.87 7.93
N LEU A 6 7.82 1.28 7.75
CA LEU A 6 6.67 1.99 7.17
C LEU A 6 6.13 3.09 8.08
N ALA A 7 6.13 2.87 9.40
CA ALA A 7 5.78 3.91 10.36
C ALA A 7 6.75 5.10 10.31
N GLU A 8 8.05 4.86 10.07
CA GLU A 8 9.04 5.93 9.88
C GLU A 8 8.75 6.78 8.64
N TYR A 9 8.29 6.17 7.54
CA TYR A 9 7.87 6.93 6.36
C TYR A 9 6.70 7.88 6.66
N ILE A 10 5.72 7.46 7.47
CA ILE A 10 4.61 8.33 7.90
C ILE A 10 5.15 9.50 8.74
N LEU A 11 6.03 9.23 9.71
CA LEU A 11 6.61 10.27 10.58
C LEU A 11 7.42 11.29 9.78
N ARG A 12 8.25 10.82 8.84
CA ARG A 12 9.06 11.68 7.97
C ARG A 12 8.20 12.48 7.01
N TYR A 13 7.15 11.89 6.45
CA TYR A 13 6.19 12.61 5.62
C TYR A 13 5.55 13.76 6.42
N ASN A 14 5.01 13.46 7.59
CA ASN A 14 4.29 14.44 8.42
C ASN A 14 5.20 15.53 9.00
N SER A 15 6.51 15.29 9.06
CA SER A 15 7.50 16.25 9.55
C SER A 15 8.26 16.94 8.42
N ASP A 16 7.90 16.70 7.16
CA ASP A 16 8.60 17.18 5.96
C ASP A 16 10.11 16.85 5.93
N THR A 17 10.46 15.64 6.37
CA THR A 17 11.84 15.13 6.47
C THR A 17 12.05 13.83 5.66
N LEU A 18 11.26 13.66 4.59
CA LEU A 18 11.48 12.57 3.66
C LEU A 18 12.86 12.71 2.99
N PRO A 19 13.64 11.62 2.90
CA PRO A 19 14.89 11.65 2.17
C PRO A 19 14.60 11.81 0.67
N ASP A 20 15.51 12.48 -0.03
CA ASP A 20 15.57 12.66 -1.50
C ASP A 20 14.33 12.15 -2.28
N VAL A 21 13.42 13.09 -2.54
CA VAL A 21 12.18 12.85 -3.27
C VAL A 21 12.39 13.22 -4.73
N LYS A 22 12.44 12.22 -5.61
CA LYS A 22 12.63 12.42 -7.04
C LYS A 22 11.36 12.82 -7.78
N MET A 23 10.21 12.39 -7.28
CA MET A 23 8.89 12.66 -7.88
C MET A 23 7.82 12.75 -6.80
N SER A 24 6.83 13.60 -7.03
CA SER A 24 5.60 13.68 -6.25
C SER A 24 4.41 13.94 -7.19
N GLU A 25 3.39 13.09 -7.12
CA GLU A 25 2.18 13.17 -7.92
C GLU A 25 0.95 13.06 -7.01
N GLN A 26 0.03 14.01 -7.10
CA GLN A 26 -1.26 13.93 -6.40
C GLN A 26 -2.21 13.07 -7.24
N ILE A 27 -2.60 11.90 -6.73
CA ILE A 27 -3.46 10.94 -7.46
C ILE A 27 -4.94 11.28 -7.24
N THR A 28 -5.33 11.50 -5.98
CA THR A 28 -6.66 11.99 -5.55
C THR A 28 -6.47 13.02 -4.46
N ASN A 29 -7.50 13.65 -3.92
CA ASN A 29 -7.34 14.60 -2.81
C ASN A 29 -6.69 13.98 -1.55
N CYS A 30 -6.81 12.67 -1.33
CA CYS A 30 -6.28 11.97 -0.16
C CYS A 30 -5.09 11.05 -0.45
N VAL A 31 -4.66 10.89 -1.71
CA VAL A 31 -3.53 10.00 -2.06
C VAL A 31 -2.47 10.74 -2.86
N ILE A 32 -1.22 10.65 -2.39
CA ILE A 32 -0.03 11.18 -3.07
C ILE A 32 0.94 10.03 -3.34
N LEU A 33 1.34 9.87 -4.59
CA LEU A 33 2.45 9.00 -4.97
C LEU A 33 3.76 9.79 -4.88
N LYS A 34 4.77 9.24 -4.20
CA LYS A 34 6.13 9.76 -4.24
C LYS A 34 7.13 8.67 -4.62
N LEU A 35 8.15 9.09 -5.35
CA LEU A 35 9.34 8.28 -5.62
C LEU A 35 10.44 8.74 -4.67
N VAL A 36 10.67 7.96 -3.61
CA VAL A 36 11.50 8.34 -2.45
C VAL A 36 12.73 7.46 -2.40
N LEU A 37 13.92 8.03 -2.17
CA LEU A 37 15.12 7.24 -1.94
C LEU A 37 14.89 6.30 -0.74
N GLY A 38 15.14 5.01 -0.94
CA GLY A 38 14.88 4.00 0.08
C GLY A 38 15.56 4.33 1.41
N LEU A 39 14.82 4.16 2.51
CA LEU A 39 15.45 4.15 3.83
C LEU A 39 16.40 2.95 3.88
N PRO A 40 17.61 3.11 4.46
CA PRO A 40 18.53 2.00 4.60
C PRO A 40 17.85 0.89 5.43
N THR A 41 17.60 -0.27 4.82
CA THR A 41 17.16 -1.44 5.58
C THR A 41 18.37 -2.23 6.09
N PRO A 42 18.28 -2.86 7.27
CA PRO A 42 19.40 -3.63 7.83
C PRO A 42 19.78 -4.87 7.01
N ALA A 43 18.99 -5.24 6.00
CA ALA A 43 19.30 -6.35 5.12
C ALA A 43 18.84 -6.04 3.68
N ARG A 44 19.80 -5.97 2.76
CA ARG A 44 19.68 -6.15 1.30
C ARG A 44 19.12 -5.02 0.42
N SER A 45 18.59 -3.90 0.92
CA SER A 45 18.24 -2.80 -0.01
C SER A 45 19.50 -2.11 -0.52
N ASN A 46 19.69 -2.06 -1.83
CA ASN A 46 20.74 -1.24 -2.43
C ASN A 46 20.45 0.23 -2.05
N PRO A 47 21.33 0.94 -1.30
CA PRO A 47 21.01 2.25 -0.69
C PRO A 47 20.82 3.40 -1.71
N LYS A 48 20.70 3.08 -3.00
CA LYS A 48 20.53 3.99 -4.12
C LYS A 48 19.26 3.73 -4.95
N SER A 49 18.37 2.83 -4.53
CA SER A 49 17.10 2.62 -5.23
C SER A 49 16.04 3.60 -4.75
N TYR A 50 15.36 4.25 -5.69
CA TYR A 50 14.13 4.96 -5.38
C TYR A 50 12.96 3.98 -5.36
N ASN A 51 12.08 4.15 -4.38
CA ASN A 51 10.92 3.29 -4.19
C ASN A 51 9.63 4.09 -4.40
N SER A 52 8.66 3.46 -5.05
CA SER A 52 7.32 4.03 -5.24
C SER A 52 6.51 3.82 -3.97
N ILE A 53 6.09 4.93 -3.35
CA ILE A 53 5.34 4.93 -2.09
C ILE A 53 4.10 5.81 -2.26
N TYR A 54 2.92 5.24 -2.01
CA TYR A 54 1.71 6.01 -1.84
C TYR A 54 1.55 6.43 -0.39
N PHE A 55 1.32 7.72 -0.18
CA PHE A 55 0.99 8.33 1.09
C PHE A 55 -0.50 8.65 1.10
N ILE A 56 -1.20 8.17 2.11
CA ILE A 56 -2.64 8.34 2.28
C ILE A 56 -2.87 9.35 3.40
N LEU A 57 -3.56 10.43 3.06
CA LEU A 57 -3.79 11.59 3.89
C LEU A 57 -5.20 11.55 4.47
N GLU A 58 -5.31 11.91 5.75
CA GLU A 58 -6.57 12.30 6.34
C GLU A 58 -6.95 13.69 5.81
N THR A 59 -8.17 13.82 5.28
CA THR A 59 -8.55 14.95 4.43
C THR A 59 -8.54 16.29 5.15
N GLU A 60 -9.00 16.35 6.40
CA GLU A 60 -9.15 17.61 7.14
C GLU A 60 -7.79 18.15 7.62
N SER A 61 -7.00 17.32 8.27
CA SER A 61 -5.71 17.71 8.85
C SER A 61 -4.56 17.66 7.84
N ARG A 62 -4.76 17.04 6.66
CA ARG A 62 -3.74 16.77 5.64
C ARG A 62 -2.58 15.92 6.14
N LYS A 63 -2.71 15.26 7.30
CA LYS A 63 -1.71 14.36 7.86
C LYS A 63 -1.72 13.04 7.12
N CYS A 64 -0.55 12.51 6.81
CA CYS A 64 -0.40 11.14 6.38
C CYS A 64 -0.72 10.20 7.55
N VAL A 65 -1.62 9.25 7.30
CA VAL A 65 -2.11 8.28 8.29
C VAL A 65 -1.89 6.84 7.86
N SER A 66 -1.59 6.62 6.58
CA SER A 66 -1.31 5.30 6.02
C SER A 66 -0.35 5.40 4.84
N VAL A 67 0.41 4.35 4.60
CA VAL A 67 1.34 4.23 3.48
C VAL A 67 1.19 2.87 2.80
N VAL A 68 1.38 2.88 1.48
CA VAL A 68 1.51 1.68 0.65
C VAL A 68 2.85 1.75 -0.07
N TYR A 69 3.72 0.79 0.21
CA TYR A 69 5.06 0.67 -0.35
C TYR A 69 5.08 -0.48 -1.35
N ILE A 70 5.58 -0.23 -2.56
CA ILE A 70 5.72 -1.26 -3.59
C ILE A 70 7.16 -1.80 -3.54
N MET A 71 7.32 -3.09 -3.25
CA MET A 71 8.61 -3.78 -3.23
C MET A 71 8.58 -4.94 -4.21
N GLU A 72 9.36 -4.89 -5.30
CA GLU A 72 9.53 -6.05 -6.20
C GLU A 72 8.19 -6.75 -6.55
N GLU A 73 7.16 -5.94 -6.84
CA GLU A 73 5.77 -6.35 -7.18
C GLU A 73 4.84 -6.69 -5.99
N ASP A 74 5.34 -6.75 -4.76
CA ASP A 74 4.53 -6.88 -3.54
C ASP A 74 4.11 -5.51 -2.96
N LEU A 75 2.86 -5.42 -2.49
CA LEU A 75 2.37 -4.27 -1.73
C LEU A 75 2.54 -4.48 -0.23
N HIS A 76 3.34 -3.63 0.41
CA HIS A 76 3.41 -3.53 1.86
C HIS A 76 2.60 -2.33 2.37
N VAL A 77 1.66 -2.60 3.27
CA VAL A 77 0.70 -1.60 3.73
C VAL A 77 0.84 -1.38 5.23
N PHE A 78 0.84 -0.12 5.66
CA PHE A 78 0.79 0.21 7.09
C PHE A 78 -0.13 1.39 7.36
N THR A 79 -1.02 1.24 8.34
CA THR A 79 -1.90 2.32 8.83
C THR A 79 -1.63 2.57 10.31
N SER A 80 -1.44 3.85 10.67
CA SER A 80 -1.27 4.28 12.06
C SER A 80 -2.42 3.78 12.93
N PRO A 81 -2.17 3.23 14.13
CA PRO A 81 -3.19 2.59 14.96
C PRO A 81 -4.46 3.42 15.20
N ASN A 82 -4.32 4.72 15.45
CA ASN A 82 -5.43 5.65 15.70
C ASN A 82 -6.36 5.90 14.48
N TYR A 83 -5.96 5.42 13.31
CA TYR A 83 -6.67 5.59 12.04
C TYR A 83 -7.12 4.27 11.40
N ARG A 84 -6.88 3.13 12.08
CA ARG A 84 -7.36 1.81 11.62
C ARG A 84 -8.89 1.72 11.70
N LYS A 85 -9.48 0.83 10.90
CA LYS A 85 -10.93 0.55 10.85
C LYS A 85 -11.82 1.75 10.47
N LYS A 86 -11.24 2.84 9.95
CA LYS A 86 -11.95 4.04 9.47
C LYS A 86 -12.12 4.09 7.94
N GLY A 87 -11.77 3.02 7.23
CA GLY A 87 -11.92 2.92 5.78
C GLY A 87 -10.85 3.63 4.93
N PHE A 88 -9.96 4.44 5.51
CA PHE A 88 -8.94 5.21 4.76
C PHE A 88 -8.14 4.37 3.76
N ILE A 89 -7.59 3.24 4.21
CA ILE A 89 -6.79 2.36 3.34
C ILE A 89 -7.64 1.72 2.25
N LYS A 90 -8.84 1.23 2.60
CA LYS A 90 -9.72 0.57 1.64
C LYS A 90 -10.12 1.53 0.51
N ASN A 91 -10.56 2.72 0.87
CA ASN A 91 -10.98 3.73 -0.09
C ASN A 91 -9.79 4.19 -0.94
N ALA A 92 -8.62 4.44 -0.33
CA ALA A 92 -7.42 4.80 -1.10
C ALA A 92 -6.99 3.71 -2.08
N MET A 93 -7.10 2.43 -1.69
CA MET A 93 -6.77 1.30 -2.55
C MET A 93 -7.69 1.23 -3.77
N VAL A 94 -9.00 1.26 -3.54
CA VAL A 94 -10.02 1.15 -4.60
C VAL A 94 -10.10 2.41 -5.47
N ASP A 95 -10.11 3.60 -4.87
CA ASP A 95 -10.40 4.84 -5.61
C ASP A 95 -9.17 5.41 -6.33
N ALA A 96 -7.95 5.04 -5.90
CA ALA A 96 -6.73 5.69 -6.35
C ALA A 96 -5.61 4.71 -6.72
N ILE A 97 -5.21 3.84 -5.80
CA ILE A 97 -3.97 3.06 -5.94
C ILE A 97 -4.14 1.95 -6.98
N PHE A 98 -5.18 1.11 -6.89
CA PHE A 98 -5.40 0.06 -7.88
C PHE A 98 -5.66 0.62 -9.28
N PRO A 99 -6.52 1.63 -9.48
CA PRO A 99 -6.67 2.25 -10.79
C PRO A 99 -5.35 2.79 -11.36
N ASN A 100 -4.46 3.33 -10.51
CA ASN A 100 -3.15 3.79 -10.94
C ASN A 100 -2.24 2.62 -11.35
N LEU A 101 -2.18 1.56 -10.55
CA LEU A 101 -1.39 0.36 -10.83
C LEU A 101 -1.86 -0.37 -12.10
N PHE A 102 -3.18 -0.46 -12.33
CA PHE A 102 -3.76 -1.11 -13.50
C PHE A 102 -3.57 -0.35 -14.82
N LYS A 103 -2.97 0.85 -14.81
CA LYS A 103 -2.51 1.51 -16.05
C LYS A 103 -1.37 0.76 -16.72
N HIS A 104 -0.60 0.01 -15.93
CA HIS A 104 0.63 -0.64 -16.38
C HIS A 104 0.67 -2.14 -16.10
N ASN A 105 -0.28 -2.66 -15.31
CA ASN A 105 -0.33 -4.07 -14.90
C ASN A 105 -1.72 -4.66 -15.20
N ASP A 106 -1.76 -5.95 -15.51
CA ASP A 106 -3.01 -6.71 -15.67
C ASP A 106 -3.47 -7.40 -14.36
N SER A 107 -2.56 -7.48 -13.38
CA SER A 107 -2.80 -8.01 -12.04
C SER A 107 -1.96 -7.28 -11.00
N ILE A 108 -2.35 -7.44 -9.73
CA ILE A 108 -1.61 -6.98 -8.56
C ILE A 108 -1.50 -8.19 -7.62
N GLU A 109 -0.29 -8.49 -7.15
CA GLU A 109 -0.04 -9.55 -6.18
C GLU A 109 0.28 -8.96 -4.81
N ILE A 110 -0.15 -9.67 -3.76
CA ILE A 110 0.26 -9.41 -2.38
C ILE A 110 0.62 -10.71 -1.68
N SER A 111 1.60 -10.62 -0.80
CA SER A 111 1.98 -11.69 0.11
C SER A 111 1.51 -11.36 1.53
N LEU A 112 0.74 -12.25 2.14
CA LEU A 112 0.33 -12.18 3.55
C LEU A 112 1.18 -13.19 4.33
N LEU A 113 2.03 -12.71 5.24
CA LEU A 113 2.87 -13.60 6.06
C LEU A 113 2.13 -14.00 7.35
N ASN A 114 2.17 -15.28 7.68
CA ASN A 114 1.58 -15.84 8.90
C ASN A 114 2.53 -15.70 10.10
N ASP A 115 2.83 -14.47 10.51
CA ASP A 115 3.69 -14.21 11.67
C ASP A 115 2.94 -14.36 13.02
N GLU A 116 1.63 -14.09 13.04
CA GLU A 116 0.71 -14.37 14.17
C GLU A 116 -0.70 -14.72 13.66
N GLU A 117 -1.23 -15.89 14.08
CA GLU A 117 -2.44 -16.50 13.50
C GLU A 117 -3.72 -15.62 13.59
N SER A 118 -3.82 -14.76 14.61
CA SER A 118 -4.94 -13.82 14.76
C SER A 118 -4.88 -12.64 13.77
N ASP A 119 -3.68 -12.20 13.42
CA ASP A 119 -3.46 -11.07 12.50
C ASP A 119 -3.51 -11.52 11.04
N TYR A 120 -3.14 -12.77 10.77
CA TYR A 120 -3.23 -13.39 9.44
C TYR A 120 -4.68 -13.49 8.94
N ASN A 121 -5.60 -14.04 9.75
CA ASN A 121 -7.02 -14.16 9.40
C ASN A 121 -7.70 -12.80 9.17
N ILE A 122 -7.30 -11.77 9.92
CA ILE A 122 -7.79 -10.40 9.71
C ILE A 122 -7.28 -9.86 8.38
N SER A 123 -6.01 -10.10 8.06
CA SER A 123 -5.38 -9.65 6.82
C SER A 123 -6.00 -10.31 5.59
N ILE A 124 -6.30 -11.62 5.65
CA ILE A 124 -7.04 -12.34 4.59
C ILE A 124 -8.39 -11.68 4.35
N LYS A 125 -9.19 -11.46 5.40
CA LYS A 125 -10.51 -10.82 5.25
C LYS A 125 -10.43 -9.44 4.63
N VAL A 126 -9.37 -8.67 4.94
CA VAL A 126 -9.14 -7.36 4.33
C VAL A 126 -8.79 -7.52 2.84
N ALA A 127 -7.89 -8.43 2.48
CA ALA A 127 -7.52 -8.73 1.11
C ALA A 127 -8.73 -9.19 0.28
N GLU A 128 -9.50 -10.16 0.77
CA GLU A 128 -10.73 -10.64 0.12
C GLU A 128 -11.75 -9.51 -0.05
N SER A 129 -11.90 -8.62 0.96
CA SER A 129 -12.81 -7.47 0.86
C SER A 129 -12.38 -6.38 -0.14
N LEU A 130 -11.15 -6.49 -0.63
CA LEU A 130 -10.56 -5.67 -1.69
C LEU A 130 -10.60 -6.39 -3.05
N GLY A 131 -11.19 -7.58 -3.12
CA GLY A 131 -11.33 -8.38 -4.35
C GLY A 131 -10.16 -9.34 -4.62
N PHE A 132 -9.16 -9.41 -3.73
CA PHE A 132 -8.06 -10.35 -3.91
C PHE A 132 -8.54 -11.80 -3.74
N GLN A 133 -7.98 -12.68 -4.55
CA GLN A 133 -8.24 -14.12 -4.55
C GLN A 133 -6.96 -14.88 -4.20
N LYS A 134 -7.10 -15.95 -3.43
CA LYS A 134 -5.97 -16.83 -3.07
C LYS A 134 -5.44 -17.56 -4.30
N ILE A 135 -4.12 -17.66 -4.45
CA ILE A 135 -3.49 -18.46 -5.52
C ILE A 135 -3.49 -19.93 -5.10
N GLU A 136 -3.98 -20.83 -5.96
CA GLU A 136 -4.19 -22.26 -5.62
C GLU A 136 -2.94 -22.99 -5.12
N PHE A 137 -1.74 -22.58 -5.55
CA PHE A 137 -0.48 -23.27 -5.24
C PHE A 137 0.49 -22.48 -4.35
N ASP A 138 0.05 -21.34 -3.80
CA ASP A 138 0.86 -20.51 -2.90
C ASP A 138 -0.03 -19.98 -1.78
N GLU A 139 0.12 -20.57 -0.58
CA GLU A 139 -0.82 -20.37 0.53
C GLU A 139 -0.83 -18.93 1.07
N ASP A 140 0.25 -18.19 0.83
CA ASP A 140 0.46 -16.84 1.36
C ASP A 140 0.28 -15.76 0.28
N LYS A 141 0.06 -16.15 -0.97
CA LYS A 141 -0.15 -15.20 -2.06
C LYS A 141 -1.59 -15.04 -2.49
N PHE A 142 -1.91 -13.78 -2.78
CA PHE A 142 -3.20 -13.37 -3.26
C PHE A 142 -3.03 -12.47 -4.48
N VAL A 143 -3.96 -12.58 -5.42
CA VAL A 143 -3.96 -11.84 -6.68
C VAL A 143 -5.27 -11.09 -6.87
N LEU A 144 -5.18 -9.85 -7.34
CA LEU A 144 -6.31 -9.06 -7.83
C LEU A 144 -6.10 -8.84 -9.33
N TRP A 145 -7.01 -9.36 -10.15
CA TRP A 145 -6.97 -9.16 -11.59
C TRP A 145 -7.70 -7.88 -11.99
N LYS A 146 -7.13 -7.14 -12.95
CA LYS A 146 -7.74 -5.92 -13.49
C LYS A 146 -9.18 -6.14 -13.98
N LYS A 147 -9.39 -7.24 -14.71
CA LYS A 147 -10.71 -7.62 -15.24
C LYS A 147 -11.76 -7.79 -14.13
N ASP A 148 -11.36 -8.31 -12.98
CA ASP A 148 -12.28 -8.62 -11.88
C ASP A 148 -12.59 -7.33 -11.09
N PHE A 149 -11.59 -6.47 -10.93
CA PHE A 149 -11.73 -5.15 -10.35
C PHE A 149 -12.64 -4.22 -11.17
N GLU A 150 -12.46 -4.18 -12.50
CA GLU A 150 -13.29 -3.35 -13.38
C GLU A 150 -14.76 -3.79 -13.36
N VAL A 151 -15.04 -5.09 -13.32
CA VAL A 151 -16.42 -5.63 -13.25
C VAL A 151 -17.13 -5.23 -11.96
N GLU A 152 -16.43 -5.07 -10.85
CA GLU A 152 -17.04 -4.65 -9.58
C GLU A 152 -17.35 -3.14 -9.52
N ILE A 153 -16.55 -2.30 -10.17
CA ILE A 153 -16.78 -0.84 -10.20
C ILE A 153 -18.04 -0.49 -10.99
N PHE A 154 -18.38 -1.22 -12.05
CA PHE A 154 -19.55 -0.94 -12.91
C PHE A 154 -20.88 -1.52 -12.40
N LYS A 155 -20.94 -2.01 -11.15
CA LYS A 155 -22.19 -2.51 -10.55
C LYS A 155 -23.00 -1.45 -9.79
N TYR A 156 -22.59 -0.19 -9.81
CA TYR A 156 -23.29 0.93 -9.14
C TYR A 156 -23.52 2.11 -10.08
#